data_AF-A0A8C8DGP1-F1
#
_entry.id   AF-A0A8C8DGP1-F1
#
_cell.length_a   1.000
_cell.length_b   1.000
_cell.length_c   1.000
_cell.angle_alpha   90.00
_cell.angle_beta   90.00
_cell.angle_gamma   90.00
#
_symmetry.space_group_name_H-M   'P 1'
#
loop_
_entity.id
_entity.type
_entity.pdbx_description
1 polymer ?
#
loop_
_entity_poly.entity_id
_entity_poly.type
_entity_poly.pdbx_seq_one_letter_code
_entity_poly.pdbx_strand_id
1 'polypeptide(L)'
;MFKDVVRVALGTARVYRRVSCSPLQQSPAASRITVRSFTAVKEDVPPPFDSSLLDVLACPLSKKPLRYNPDTNELINEELGIAYPIIDGIPNMIPQDARLIQKDEPQTPAQ
;
A
#
# COMPACT_ATOMS: atom_id res chain seq x y z
N MET A 1 64.59 -30.75 -16.71
CA MET A 1 64.19 -29.67 -17.62
C MET A 1 62.67 -29.66 -17.63
N PHE A 2 61.89 -28.68 -17.24
CA PHE A 2 62.05 -27.24 -17.19
C PHE A 2 60.90 -26.74 -16.28
N LYS A 3 61.24 -25.83 -15.37
CA LYS A 3 60.47 -24.60 -15.06
C LYS A 3 59.11 -24.80 -14.37
N ASP A 4 59.01 -24.56 -13.07
CA ASP A 4 58.87 -23.22 -12.47
C ASP A 4 57.88 -22.34 -13.23
N VAL A 5 56.83 -21.90 -12.52
CA VAL A 5 56.01 -20.68 -12.72
C VAL A 5 54.61 -21.00 -12.16
N VAL A 6 53.99 -20.29 -11.22
CA VAL A 6 54.31 -19.04 -10.52
C VAL A 6 53.37 -19.04 -9.31
N ARG A 7 53.90 -18.85 -8.09
CA ARG A 7 53.12 -18.60 -6.88
C ARG A 7 53.14 -17.09 -6.64
N VAL A 8 52.13 -16.38 -7.15
CA VAL A 8 51.97 -14.94 -6.93
C VAL A 8 51.52 -14.72 -5.48
N ALA A 9 52.47 -14.42 -4.61
CA ALA A 9 52.22 -13.85 -3.30
C ALA A 9 52.21 -12.32 -3.44
N LEU A 10 51.03 -11.71 -3.56
CA LEU A 10 50.88 -10.26 -3.42
C LEU A 10 50.51 -9.96 -1.96
N GLY A 11 51.55 -9.75 -1.17
CA GLY A 11 51.45 -9.17 0.15
C GLY A 11 51.07 -7.70 0.04
N THR A 12 49.89 -7.34 0.51
CA THR A 12 49.51 -5.93 0.70
C THR A 12 49.70 -5.57 2.17
N ALA A 13 50.89 -5.10 2.51
CA ALA A 13 51.14 -4.49 3.82
C ALA A 13 50.33 -3.19 3.92
N ARG A 14 49.29 -3.17 4.76
CA ARG A 14 48.56 -1.94 5.09
C ARG A 14 49.34 -1.16 6.14
N VAL A 15 50.00 -0.10 5.70
CA VAL A 15 50.54 0.94 6.58
C VAL A 15 49.36 1.70 7.18
N TYR A 16 48.99 1.40 8.43
CA TYR A 16 48.05 2.22 9.19
C TYR A 16 48.76 3.52 9.58
N ARG A 17 48.43 4.61 8.88
CA ARG A 17 48.83 5.95 9.28
C ARG A 17 48.10 6.30 10.57
N ARG A 18 48.83 6.43 11.66
CA ARG A 18 48.31 6.89 12.96
C ARG A 18 47.88 8.35 12.80
N VAL A 19 46.59 8.59 12.63
CA VAL A 19 46.03 9.95 12.69
C VAL A 19 45.72 10.22 14.17
N SER A 20 46.45 11.15 14.76
CA SER A 20 46.17 11.68 16.09
C SER A 20 44.95 12.60 16.00
N CYS A 21 43.79 12.14 16.47
CA CYS A 21 42.66 13.04 16.76
C CYS A 21 42.91 13.75 18.08
N SER A 22 43.30 15.03 18.02
CA SER A 22 43.19 15.94 19.16
C SER A 22 41.71 16.25 19.41
N PRO A 23 41.20 16.20 20.65
CA PRO A 23 39.82 16.52 20.92
C PRO A 23 39.66 18.04 20.91
N LEU A 24 39.15 18.62 19.81
CA LEU A 24 38.53 19.93 19.87
C LEU A 24 37.13 19.79 20.45
N GLN A 25 37.12 19.77 21.78
CA GLN A 25 36.22 20.50 22.64
C GLN A 25 35.46 21.63 21.91
N GLN A 26 34.15 21.46 21.66
CA GLN A 26 33.08 22.24 22.31
C GLN A 26 31.69 21.97 21.72
N SER A 27 30.75 21.85 22.66
CA SER A 27 29.29 21.82 22.54
C SER A 27 28.73 22.91 21.62
N PRO A 28 27.64 22.61 20.90
CA PRO A 28 26.39 23.27 21.29
C PRO A 28 25.26 22.25 21.47
N ALA A 29 24.30 22.66 22.30
CA ALA A 29 23.17 21.90 22.81
C ALA A 29 22.61 20.87 21.82
N ALA A 30 22.52 19.63 22.29
CA ALA A 30 21.70 18.59 21.68
C ALA A 30 20.25 19.11 21.60
N SER A 31 19.90 19.76 20.50
CA SER A 31 18.51 19.91 20.09
C SER A 31 18.06 18.50 19.73
N ARG A 32 17.62 17.76 20.76
CA ARG A 32 16.92 16.50 20.58
C ARG A 32 15.70 16.84 19.73
N ILE A 33 15.80 16.54 18.44
CA ILE A 33 14.66 16.52 17.54
C ILE A 33 13.74 15.44 18.11
N THR A 34 12.70 15.86 18.83
CA THR A 34 11.63 14.96 19.24
C THR A 34 10.89 14.57 17.97
N VAL A 35 11.32 13.47 17.37
CA VAL A 35 10.62 12.85 16.25
C VAL A 35 9.22 12.53 16.77
N ARG A 36 8.18 13.09 16.15
CA ARG A 36 6.80 12.70 16.43
C ARG A 36 6.70 11.21 16.11
N SER A 37 6.45 10.40 17.13
CA SER A 37 6.19 8.97 16.91
C SER A 37 4.98 8.85 15.99
N PHE A 38 5.16 8.18 14.85
CA PHE A 38 4.10 7.96 13.87
C PHE A 38 3.08 6.90 14.34
N THR A 39 3.30 6.31 15.51
CA THR A 39 2.53 5.20 16.08
C THR A 39 1.40 5.67 16.99
N ALA A 40 0.69 6.74 16.61
CA ALA A 40 -0.63 7.01 17.19
C ALA A 40 -1.67 6.27 16.36
N VAL A 41 -1.69 4.94 16.48
CA VAL A 41 -2.75 4.12 15.89
C VAL A 41 -3.89 4.14 16.90
N LYS A 42 -4.90 4.95 16.63
CA LYS A 42 -6.17 4.90 17.35
C LYS A 42 -6.92 3.67 16.83
N GLU A 43 -7.43 2.85 17.73
CA GLU A 43 -7.89 1.49 17.47
C GLU A 43 -8.77 1.27 16.23
N ASP A 44 -8.52 0.09 15.67
CA ASP A 44 -8.64 -0.37 14.30
C ASP A 44 -10.01 -0.96 13.95
N VAL A 45 -11.05 -0.13 13.88
CA VAL A 45 -12.27 -0.54 13.15
C VAL A 45 -12.32 0.26 11.85
N PRO A 46 -12.16 -0.39 10.68
CA PRO A 46 -12.31 0.27 9.40
C PRO A 46 -13.66 0.99 9.34
N PRO A 47 -13.70 2.26 8.90
CA PRO A 47 -14.94 2.99 8.83
C PRO A 47 -15.91 2.29 7.84
N PRO A 48 -17.21 2.22 8.16
CA PRO A 48 -18.20 1.72 7.21
C PRO A 48 -18.24 2.61 5.97
N PHE A 49 -18.63 2.04 4.83
CA PHE A 49 -18.77 2.79 3.58
C PHE A 49 -19.91 3.81 3.66
N ASP A 50 -19.67 5.03 3.16
CA ASP A 50 -20.65 6.11 3.13
C ASP A 50 -21.40 6.14 1.79
N SER A 51 -22.71 5.89 1.83
CA SER A 51 -23.59 5.92 0.66
C SER A 51 -23.70 7.31 0.01
N SER A 52 -23.38 8.38 0.72
CA SER A 52 -23.40 9.75 0.19
C SER A 52 -22.36 9.94 -0.92
N LEU A 53 -21.36 9.07 -1.01
CA LEU A 53 -20.32 9.10 -2.04
C LEU A 53 -20.81 8.58 -3.40
N LEU A 54 -21.96 7.91 -3.46
CA LEU A 54 -22.50 7.34 -4.69
C LEU A 54 -22.79 8.39 -5.77
N ASP A 55 -23.05 9.64 -5.38
CA ASP A 55 -23.30 10.75 -6.30
C ASP A 55 -22.06 11.14 -7.12
N VAL A 56 -20.85 10.87 -6.60
CA VAL A 56 -19.57 11.22 -7.22
C VAL A 56 -18.87 9.99 -7.80
N LEU A 57 -19.21 8.79 -7.32
CA LEU A 57 -18.61 7.54 -7.75
C LEU A 57 -19.23 7.01 -9.06
N ALA A 58 -18.36 6.57 -9.97
CA ALA A 58 -18.76 5.98 -11.24
C ALA A 58 -17.92 4.73 -11.54
N CYS A 59 -18.50 3.78 -12.28
CA CYS A 59 -17.82 2.55 -12.69
C CYS A 59 -16.56 2.87 -13.53
N PRO A 60 -15.41 2.22 -13.28
CA PRO A 60 -14.18 2.44 -14.05
C PRO A 60 -14.32 2.06 -15.53
N LEU A 61 -15.19 1.10 -15.86
CA LEU A 61 -15.42 0.59 -17.21
C LEU A 61 -16.51 1.38 -17.95
N SER A 62 -17.73 1.43 -17.41
CA SER A 62 -18.88 2.04 -18.11
C SER A 62 -19.06 3.54 -17.82
N LYS A 63 -18.38 4.09 -16.81
CA LYS A 63 -18.57 5.47 -16.31
C LYS A 63 -20.00 5.78 -15.84
N LYS A 64 -20.77 4.75 -15.50
CA LYS A 64 -22.15 4.85 -15.01
C LYS A 64 -22.21 4.88 -13.48
N PRO A 65 -23.32 5.39 -12.91
CA PRO A 65 -23.54 5.32 -11.47
C PRO A 65 -23.56 3.87 -10.98
N LEU A 66 -23.20 3.69 -9.71
CA LEU A 66 -23.16 2.40 -9.04
C LEU A 66 -24.25 2.33 -7.96
N ARG A 67 -24.79 1.14 -7.72
CA ARG A 67 -25.71 0.87 -6.62
C ARG A 67 -24.97 0.21 -5.47
N TYR A 68 -25.03 0.78 -4.28
CA TYR A 68 -24.48 0.12 -3.08
C TYR A 68 -25.43 -0.95 -2.57
N ASN A 69 -24.88 -2.12 -2.24
CA ASN A 69 -25.59 -3.18 -1.52
C ASN A 69 -25.00 -3.30 -0.10
N PRO A 70 -25.75 -2.91 0.95
CA PRO A 70 -25.28 -2.99 2.34
C PRO A 70 -25.19 -4.44 2.85
N ASP A 71 -25.95 -5.38 2.28
CA ASP A 71 -25.97 -6.78 2.73
C ASP A 71 -24.67 -7.49 2.37
N THR A 72 -24.15 -7.22 1.17
CA THR A 72 -22.92 -7.84 0.66
C THR A 72 -21.70 -6.93 0.72
N ASN A 73 -21.88 -5.65 1.09
CA ASN A 73 -20.86 -4.61 1.02
C ASN A 73 -20.19 -4.53 -0.37
N GLU A 74 -21.02 -4.43 -1.40
CA GLU A 74 -20.57 -4.39 -2.80
C GLU A 74 -21.18 -3.17 -3.53
N LEU A 75 -20.45 -2.67 -4.53
CA LEU A 75 -20.93 -1.68 -5.49
C LEU A 75 -21.31 -2.38 -6.80
N ILE A 76 -22.58 -2.37 -7.10
CA ILE A 76 -23.19 -3.09 -8.22
C ILE A 76 -23.29 -2.15 -9.44
N ASN A 77 -22.84 -2.65 -10.58
CA ASN A 77 -23.13 -2.09 -11.88
C ASN A 77 -24.16 -2.97 -12.59
N GLU A 78 -25.38 -2.46 -12.75
CA GLU A 78 -26.50 -3.19 -13.35
C GLU A 78 -26.39 -3.35 -14.87
N GLU A 79 -25.65 -2.46 -15.56
CA GLU A 79 -25.48 -2.54 -17.02
C GLU A 79 -24.52 -3.67 -17.40
N LEU A 80 -23.43 -3.81 -16.65
CA LEU A 80 -22.40 -4.83 -16.89
C LEU A 80 -22.65 -6.13 -16.11
N GLY A 81 -23.54 -6.11 -15.12
CA GLY A 81 -23.79 -7.27 -14.25
C GLY A 81 -22.58 -7.63 -13.39
N ILE A 82 -21.84 -6.64 -12.91
CA ILE A 82 -20.64 -6.83 -12.08
C ILE A 82 -20.77 -6.12 -10.74
N ALA A 83 -20.17 -6.68 -9.70
CA ALA A 83 -20.08 -6.15 -8.34
C ALA A 83 -18.62 -5.93 -7.95
N TYR A 84 -18.31 -4.74 -7.45
CA TYR A 84 -17.02 -4.42 -6.84
C TYR A 84 -17.11 -4.58 -5.32
N PRO A 85 -16.28 -5.41 -4.68
CA PRO A 85 -16.30 -5.57 -3.23
C PRO A 85 -15.73 -4.33 -2.52
N ILE A 86 -16.26 -4.04 -1.33
CA ILE A 86 -15.73 -3.01 -0.44
C ILE A 86 -14.98 -3.71 0.70
N ILE A 87 -13.68 -3.40 0.83
CA ILE A 87 -12.79 -4.00 1.82
C ILE A 87 -12.30 -2.87 2.72
N ASP A 88 -12.50 -2.98 4.03
CA ASP A 88 -12.10 -1.96 5.02
C ASP A 88 -12.68 -0.56 4.74
N GLY A 89 -13.90 -0.51 4.18
CA GLY A 89 -14.56 0.74 3.77
C GLY A 89 -14.02 1.33 2.45
N ILE A 90 -13.05 0.67 1.82
CA ILE A 90 -12.42 1.11 0.57
C ILE A 90 -12.97 0.26 -0.60
N PRO A 91 -13.61 0.88 -1.61
CA PRO A 91 -14.07 0.16 -2.78
C PRO A 91 -12.91 -0.38 -3.63
N ASN A 92 -12.87 -1.70 -3.86
CA ASN A 92 -11.93 -2.32 -4.79
C ASN A 92 -12.48 -2.25 -6.23
N MET A 93 -12.16 -1.16 -6.94
CA MET A 93 -12.59 -0.93 -8.33
C MET A 93 -11.66 -1.53 -9.39
N ILE A 94 -11.05 -2.69 -9.10
CA ILE A 94 -10.21 -3.42 -10.06
C ILE A 94 -11.11 -4.31 -10.94
N PRO A 95 -11.09 -4.18 -12.28
CA PRO A 95 -11.94 -4.99 -13.16
C PRO A 95 -11.77 -6.50 -13.01
N GLN A 96 -10.57 -6.96 -12.69
CA GLN A 96 -10.25 -8.38 -12.48
C GLN A 96 -10.86 -8.94 -11.18
N ASP A 97 -11.02 -8.10 -10.16
CA ASP A 97 -11.55 -8.49 -8.85
C ASP A 97 -13.08 -8.32 -8.80
N ALA A 98 -13.68 -7.73 -9.84
CA ALA A 98 -15.11 -7.56 -9.94
C ALA A 98 -15.79 -8.93 -10.04
N ARG A 99 -16.76 -9.17 -9.15
CA ARG A 99 -17.57 -10.39 -9.15
C ARG A 99 -18.68 -10.28 -10.18
N LEU A 100 -18.89 -11.35 -10.95
CA LEU A 100 -20.04 -11.44 -11.85
C LEU A 100 -21.29 -11.69 -11.02
N ILE A 101 -22.31 -10.88 -11.26
CA ILE A 101 -23.64 -11.06 -10.68
C ILE A 101 -24.48 -11.71 -11.77
N GLN A 102 -24.98 -12.92 -11.51
CA GLN A 102 -26.02 -13.47 -12.36
C GLN A 102 -27.24 -12.57 -12.19
N LYS A 103 -27.73 -12.01 -13.29
CA LYS A 103 -28.97 -11.23 -13.31
C LYS A 103 -30.13 -12.22 -13.17
N ASP A 104 -30.31 -12.79 -11.99
CA ASP A 104 -31.57 -13.44 -11.66
C ASP A 104 -32.64 -12.35 -11.59
N GLU A 105 -33.77 -12.69 -12.19
CA GLU A 105 -34.87 -11.82 -12.58
C GLU A 105 -35.22 -10.68 -11.62
N PRO A 106 -35.72 -9.56 -12.16
CA PRO A 106 -36.17 -8.42 -11.37
C PRO A 106 -37.16 -8.91 -10.31
N GLN A 107 -36.88 -8.61 -9.04
CA GLN A 107 -37.89 -8.66 -7.98
C GLN A 107 -38.99 -7.68 -8.37
N THR A 108 -39.96 -8.17 -9.14
CA THR A 108 -41.22 -7.49 -9.39
C THR A 108 -41.86 -7.34 -8.02
N PRO A 109 -42.14 -6.13 -7.53
CA PRO A 109 -42.92 -5.99 -6.32
C PRO A 109 -44.28 -6.61 -6.61
N ALA A 110 -44.53 -7.78 -6.03
CA ALA A 110 -45.88 -8.30 -5.91
C ALA A 110 -46.71 -7.22 -5.20
N GLN A 111 -47.86 -6.95 -5.80
CA GLN A 111 -48.83 -5.90 -5.49
C GLN A 111 -49.18 -5.77 -4.00
#